data_AF-A0A935HKL2-F1
#
_entry.id   AF-A0A935HKL2-F1
#
_cell.length_a   1.000
_cell.length_b   1.000
_cell.length_c   1.000
_cell.angle_alpha   90.00
_cell.angle_beta   90.00
_cell.angle_gamma   90.00
#
_symmetry.space_group_name_H-M   'P 1'
#
loop_
_entity.id
_entity.type
_entity.pdbx_description
1 polymer ?
#
loop_
_entity_poly.entity_id
_entity_poly.type
_entity_poly.pdbx_seq_one_letter_code
_entity_poly.pdbx_strand_id
1 'polypeptide(L)' 'MPGAISLPLARLRELAVQLDAQRPCAVYCDSGRRSASATYLLCERGFDARLVAGGVPAELMTESH' A
#
# COMPACT_ATOMS: atom_id res chain seq x y z
N MET A 1 -12.44 0.97 -3.01
CA MET A 1 -11.62 1.27 -1.81
C MET A 1 -11.58 2.77 -1.54
N PRO A 2 -12.61 3.36 -0.89
CA PRO A 2 -12.58 4.73 -0.45
C PRO A 2 -11.47 4.88 0.60
N GLY A 3 -10.66 5.93 0.44
CA GLY A 3 -9.54 6.20 1.33
C GLY A 3 -8.23 5.45 1.00
N ALA A 4 -8.19 4.65 -0.07
CA ALA A 4 -6.91 4.13 -0.56
C ALA A 4 -6.07 5.24 -1.20
N ILE A 5 -4.82 5.35 -0.77
CA ILE A 5 -3.89 6.36 -1.29
C ILE A 5 -3.02 5.70 -2.37
N SER A 6 -3.16 6.18 -3.61
CA SER A 6 -2.28 5.75 -4.70
C SER A 6 -0.94 6.49 -4.60
N LEU A 7 0.05 5.81 -4.02
CA LEU A 7 1.41 6.33 -3.88
C LEU A 7 2.34 5.71 -4.92
N PRO A 8 3.04 6.52 -5.75
CA PRO A 8 4.07 5.99 -6.63
C PRO A 8 5.26 5.51 -5.80
N LEU A 9 5.80 4.35 -6.15
CA LEU A 9 6.88 3.69 -5.39
C LEU A 9 8.13 4.59 -5.22
N ALA A 10 8.41 5.44 -6.21
CA ALA A 10 9.50 6.43 -6.15
C ALA A 10 9.30 7.49 -5.05
N ARG A 11 8.06 7.88 -4.76
CA ARG A 11 7.70 8.87 -3.73
C ARG A 11 7.31 8.22 -2.40
N LEU A 12 7.17 6.89 -2.35
CA LEU A 12 6.79 6.16 -1.16
C LEU A 12 7.66 6.52 0.04
N ARG A 13 8.97 6.66 -0.17
CA ARG A 13 9.91 7.02 0.91
C ARG A 13 9.62 8.40 1.51
N GLU A 14 9.29 9.38 0.69
CA GLU A 14 9.01 10.75 1.13
C GLU A 14 7.64 10.84 1.79
N LEU A 15 6.64 10.20 1.19
CA LEU A 15 5.25 10.25 1.65
C LEU A 15 4.99 9.31 2.84
N ALA A 16 5.81 8.27 3.02
CA ALA A 16 5.74 7.39 4.18
C ALA A 16 5.91 8.15 5.51
N VAL A 17 6.61 9.29 5.51
CA VAL A 17 6.74 10.12 6.73
C VAL A 17 5.41 10.72 7.18
N GLN A 18 4.44 10.83 6.27
CA GLN A 18 3.09 11.32 6.56
C GLN A 18 2.14 10.19 6.95
N LEU A 19 2.59 8.93 6.82
CA LEU A 19 1.81 7.78 7.23
C LEU A 19 1.98 7.55 8.73
N ASP A 20 0.90 7.14 9.37
CA ASP A 20 0.91 6.76 10.78
C ASP A 20 1.57 5.39 10.94
N ALA A 21 2.82 5.38 11.42
CA ALA A 21 3.58 4.16 11.67
C ALA A 21 3.00 3.27 12.77
N GLN A 22 2.09 3.78 13.60
CA GLN A 22 1.42 2.99 14.64
C GLN A 22 0.21 2.21 14.11
N ARG A 23 -0.22 2.47 12.87
CA ARG A 23 -1.39 1.84 12.29
C ARG A 23 -0.98 0.81 11.23
N PRO A 24 -1.55 -0.41 11.27
CA PRO A 24 -1.32 -1.39 10.23
C PRO A 24 -1.83 -0.87 8.89
N CYS A 25 -0.99 -0.98 7.85
CA CYS A 25 -1.27 -0.48 6.51
C CYS A 25 -1.27 -1.64 5.50
N ALA A 26 -2.35 -1.76 4.72
CA ALA A 26 -2.43 -2.75 3.65
C ALA A 26 -1.87 -2.18 2.34
N VAL A 27 -0.93 -2.88 1.72
CA VAL A 27 -0.28 -2.47 0.47
C VAL A 27 -0.67 -3.45 -0.63
N TYR A 28 -1.21 -2.92 -1.72
CA TYR A 28 -1.65 -3.73 -2.85
C TYR A 28 -1.30 -3.08 -4.19
N CYS A 29 -1.23 -3.90 -5.23
CA CYS A 29 -1.14 -3.45 -6.61
C CYS A 29 -1.82 -4.47 -7.52
N ASP A 30 -1.95 -4.15 -8.79
CA ASP A 30 -2.58 -4.98 -9.82
C ASP A 30 -2.00 -6.41 -9.92
N SER A 31 -0.67 -6.57 -9.78
CA SER A 31 0.01 -7.87 -9.96
C SER A 31 0.80 -8.37 -8.75
N GLY A 32 0.65 -7.74 -7.58
CA GLY A 32 1.38 -8.07 -6.34
C GLY A 32 2.89 -7.74 -6.33
N ARG A 33 3.56 -7.64 -7.49
CA ARG A 33 5.02 -7.45 -7.57
C ARG A 33 5.51 -6.10 -7.04
N ARG A 34 4.84 -5.01 -7.43
CA ARG A 34 5.23 -3.64 -7.01
C ARG A 34 4.87 -3.38 -5.56
N SER A 35 3.73 -3.89 -5.11
CA SER A 35 3.30 -3.80 -3.72
C SER A 35 4.21 -4.60 -2.78
N ALA A 36 4.82 -5.70 -3.22
CA ALA A 36 5.80 -6.43 -2.41
C ALA A 36 7.02 -5.57 -2.08
N SER A 37 7.60 -4.89 -3.07
CA SER A 37 8.72 -3.96 -2.86
C SER A 37 8.33 -2.78 -1.97
N ALA A 38 7.13 -2.21 -2.16
CA ALA A 38 6.62 -1.13 -1.30
C ALA A 38 6.42 -1.59 0.15
N THR A 39 5.86 -2.78 0.36
CA THR A 39 5.66 -3.38 1.69
C THR A 39 7.00 -3.57 2.39
N TYR A 40 7.98 -4.16 1.70
CA TYR A 40 9.32 -4.35 2.24
C TYR A 40 9.96 -3.03 2.70
N LEU A 41 9.87 -1.98 1.87
CA LEU A 41 10.42 -0.66 2.20
C LEU A 41 9.75 0.01 3.41
N LEU A 42 8.47 -0.28 3.65
CA LEU A 42 7.73 0.21 4.81
C LEU A 42 8.06 -0.60 6.07
N CYS A 43 8.13 -1.93 5.97
CA CYS A 43 8.55 -2.80 7.08
C CYS A 43 9.96 -2.46 7.57
N GLU A 44 10.91 -2.23 6.66
CA GLU A 44 12.28 -1.79 7.00
C GLU A 44 12.32 -0.46 7.77
N ARG A 45 11.25 0.33 7.69
CA ARG A 45 11.10 1.59 8.43
C ARG A 45 10.32 1.45 9.74
N GLY A 46 9.93 0.22 10.11
CA GLY A 46 9.19 -0.06 11.32
C GLY A 46 7.67 0.11 11.20
N PHE A 47 7.13 0.23 9.98
CA PHE A 47 5.67 0.23 9.77
C PHE A 47 5.14 -1.22 9.79
N ASP A 48 3.95 -1.43 10.38
CA ASP A 48 3.18 -2.69 10.21
C ASP A 48 2.49 -2.70 8.83
N ALA A 49 3.30 -2.79 7.77
CA ALA A 49 2.84 -2.88 6.40
C ALA A 49 2.60 -4.35 6.01
N ARG A 50 1.42 -4.65 5.45
CA ARG A 50 1.06 -5.99 5.02
C ARG A 50 0.73 -6.03 3.54
N LEU A 51 1.38 -6.96 2.83
CA LEU A 51 1.12 -7.21 1.42
C LEU A 51 -0.22 -7.94 1.27
N VAL A 52 -1.12 -7.39 0.47
CA VAL A 52 -2.32 -8.12 0.04
C VAL A 52 -1.90 -9.12 -1.04
N ALA A 53 -1.77 -10.39 -0.65
CA ALA A 53 -1.44 -11.49 -1.55
C ALA A 53 -2.58 -11.70 -2.56
N GLY A 54 -2.25 -11.76 -3.86
CA GLY A 54 -3.23 -11.89 -4.94
C GLY A 54 -3.73 -10.57 -5.53
N GLY A 55 -3.27 -9.42 -5.03
CA GLY A 55 -3.77 -8.12 -5.46
C GLY A 55 -5.17 -7.84 -4.89
N VAL A 56 -5.75 -6.69 -5.24
CA VAL A 56 -7.15 -6.39 -4.92
C VAL A 56 -7.94 -6.60 -6.21
N PRO A 57 -9.00 -7.43 -6.23
CA PRO A 57 -9.84 -7.60 -7.41
C PRO A 57 -10.38 -6.23 -7.85
N ALA A 58 -10.39 -5.97 -9.16
CA ALA A 58 -10.82 -4.70 -9.73
C ALA A 58 -12.22 -4.26 -9.25
N GLU A 59 -13.09 -5.23 -8.91
CA GLU A 59 -14.42 -5.01 -8.31
C GLU A 59 -14.37 -4.21 -7.00
N LEU A 60 -13.31 -4.40 -6.20
CA LEU A 60 -13.07 -3.66 -4.97
C LEU A 60 -12.40 -2.30 -5.22
N MET A 61 -11.87 -2.05 -6.42
CA MET A 61 -11.29 -0.76 -6.83
C MET A 61 -12.38 0.22 -7.30
N THR A 62 -13.56 -0.27 -7.67
CA THR A 62 -14.73 0.52 -8.05
C THR A 62 -15.74 0.54 -6.90
N GLU A 63 -15.58 1.47 -5.98
CA GLU A 63 -16.74 1.93 -5.21
C GLU A 63 -17.32 3.13 -5.96
N SER A 64 -18.29 2.81 -6.81
CA SER A 64 -19.16 3.77 -7.48
C SER A 64 -20.05 4.47 -6.46
N HIS A 65 -19.97 5.79 -6.43
CA HIS A 65 -21.17 6.63 -6.51
C HIS A 65 -20.90 7.76 -7.48
#